data_AF-A0A1I5XF96-F1
#
_entry.id   AF-A0A1I5XF96-F1
#
_cell.length_a   1.000
_cell.length_b   1.000
_cell.length_c   1.000
_cell.angle_alpha   90.00
_cell.angle_beta   90.00
_cell.angle_gamma   90.00
#
_symmetry.space_group_name_H-M   'P 1'
#
loop_
_entity.id
_entity.type
_entity.pdbx_description
1 polymer ?
#
loop_
_entity_poly.entity_id
_entity_poly.type
_entity_poly.pdbx_seq_one_letter_code
_entity_poly.pdbx_strand_id
1 'polypeptide(L)'
;MKLKFIILLQLVVLTGFGQDLPVDKKATTETKNLYRNLKKLMKKGTMFGHQDDLAYGLNADQTRWVGEVNKSDVKSVTGQFPAVFGWDLGGLEMDQSENLDGVPFSEMKKNIVEIYQRGGVNTISWHFRNPLDPKKSAWDKQDSTIGNILRNKEALKNYTNWLDKMAVFVSDLKGPKGEFIPVIFRPFHEHTGSWFWWGKNHCSPEEYKHFWQFTVNYLKNVKNIHNLIYAYSTDVFSSKEEYLERYPGDEYADLLGFDTYHRNAPGSNETFIKNTRRMLSDLHEINQKSNKIIAITETGLERLTEEKWWTNILLPILQGNDVSYVLVWRNGRPDHFYAPYPGQASAADFVDFSRNPGIFLEKKTRTESLYKK
;
A
#
# COMPACT_ATOMS: atom_id res chain seq x y z
N MET A 1 -56.32 43.78 -2.80
CA MET A 1 -55.06 43.36 -3.46
C MET A 1 -54.20 42.67 -2.41
N LYS A 2 -54.14 41.33 -2.38
CA LYS A 2 -53.33 40.56 -1.41
C LYS A 2 -52.04 40.11 -2.12
N LEU A 3 -50.91 40.67 -1.69
CA LEU A 3 -49.58 40.35 -2.21
C LEU A 3 -49.13 39.00 -1.62
N LYS A 4 -49.02 37.96 -2.44
CA LYS A 4 -48.44 36.67 -2.03
C LYS A 4 -46.91 36.77 -2.15
N PHE A 5 -46.22 36.76 -1.03
CA PHE A 5 -44.77 36.53 -0.98
C PHE A 5 -44.50 35.05 -1.31
N ILE A 6 -43.86 34.80 -2.45
CA ILE A 6 -43.32 33.49 -2.80
C ILE A 6 -41.89 33.45 -2.23
N ILE A 7 -41.69 32.63 -1.21
CA ILE A 7 -40.36 32.30 -0.70
C ILE A 7 -39.75 31.28 -1.66
N LEU A 8 -38.75 31.72 -2.43
CA LEU A 8 -37.95 30.87 -3.29
C LEU A 8 -36.92 30.14 -2.41
N LEU A 9 -37.21 28.88 -2.05
CA LEU A 9 -36.28 28.02 -1.35
C LEU A 9 -35.19 27.58 -2.35
N GLN A 10 -34.02 28.22 -2.32
CA GLN A 10 -32.86 27.74 -3.07
C GLN A 10 -32.36 26.44 -2.44
N LEU A 11 -32.68 25.32 -3.09
CA LEU A 11 -32.04 24.03 -2.83
C LEU A 11 -30.57 24.14 -3.26
N VAL A 12 -29.67 24.35 -2.28
CA VAL A 12 -28.24 24.11 -2.51
C VAL A 12 -28.05 22.60 -2.55
N VAL A 13 -28.04 22.04 -3.75
CA VAL A 13 -27.54 20.68 -3.96
C VAL A 13 -26.05 20.73 -3.70
N LEU A 14 -25.64 20.35 -2.49
CA LEU A 14 -24.26 19.96 -2.21
C LEU A 14 -23.98 18.70 -3.03
N THR A 15 -23.53 18.87 -4.27
CA THR A 15 -22.85 17.80 -4.98
C THR A 15 -21.63 17.44 -4.14
N GLY A 16 -21.67 16.29 -3.48
CA GLY A 16 -20.50 15.76 -2.79
C GLY A 16 -19.37 15.65 -3.80
N PHE A 17 -18.39 16.56 -3.73
CA PHE A 17 -17.21 16.52 -4.56
C PHE A 17 -16.36 15.35 -4.06
N GLY A 18 -16.51 14.18 -4.69
CA GLY A 18 -15.61 13.07 -4.47
C GLY A 18 -14.16 13.50 -4.71
N GLN A 19 -13.20 12.90 -4.00
CA GLN A 19 -11.81 13.29 -4.09
C GLN A 19 -11.21 12.97 -5.46
N ASP A 20 -11.03 13.96 -6.34
CA ASP A 20 -10.46 13.78 -7.68
C ASP A 20 -8.96 14.06 -7.77
N LEU A 21 -8.36 14.46 -6.65
CA LEU A 21 -6.96 14.83 -6.49
C LEU A 21 -6.41 14.26 -5.18
N PRO A 22 -5.09 14.04 -5.05
CA PRO A 22 -4.50 13.70 -3.76
C PRO A 22 -4.84 14.71 -2.66
N VAL A 23 -4.81 14.29 -1.39
CA VAL A 23 -5.03 15.13 -0.20
C VAL A 23 -4.01 16.25 -0.12
N ASP A 24 -2.84 16.05 -0.73
CA ASP A 24 -1.91 17.14 -1.00
C ASP A 24 -2.33 17.96 -2.23
N LYS A 25 -2.87 19.15 -1.98
CA LYS A 25 -3.25 20.12 -3.03
C LYS A 25 -2.05 20.56 -3.88
N LYS A 26 -0.84 20.50 -3.33
CA LYS A 26 0.44 20.81 -4.01
C LYS A 26 1.07 19.60 -4.69
N ALA A 27 0.42 18.42 -4.68
CA ALA A 27 0.94 17.22 -5.31
C ALA A 27 1.44 17.49 -6.74
N THR A 28 2.56 16.85 -7.10
CA THR A 28 3.17 17.00 -8.43
C THR A 28 2.22 16.57 -9.53
N THR A 29 2.48 17.00 -10.76
CA THR A 29 1.67 16.63 -11.93
C THR A 29 1.56 15.12 -12.09
N GLU A 30 2.69 14.41 -11.96
CA GLU A 30 2.79 12.97 -12.07
C GLU A 30 1.99 12.26 -10.96
N THR A 31 2.01 12.81 -9.74
CA THR A 31 1.27 12.26 -8.58
C THR A 31 -0.23 12.43 -8.76
N LYS A 32 -0.66 13.60 -9.26
CA LYS A 32 -2.06 13.86 -9.60
C LYS A 32 -2.55 12.95 -10.73
N ASN A 33 -1.71 12.70 -11.73
CA ASN A 33 -2.04 11.81 -12.84
C ASN A 33 -2.12 10.35 -12.37
N LEU A 34 -1.13 9.89 -11.59
CA LEU A 34 -1.17 8.55 -11.00
C LEU A 34 -2.47 8.36 -10.21
N TYR A 35 -2.79 9.26 -9.28
CA TYR A 35 -4.00 9.17 -8.46
C TYR A 35 -5.28 9.01 -9.29
N ARG A 36 -5.47 9.85 -10.32
CA ARG A 36 -6.65 9.76 -11.20
C ARG A 36 -6.68 8.46 -11.99
N ASN A 37 -5.53 8.02 -12.51
CA ASN A 37 -5.46 6.83 -13.33
C ASN A 37 -5.62 5.55 -12.51
N LEU A 38 -5.16 5.52 -11.25
CA LEU A 38 -5.47 4.45 -10.29
C LEU A 38 -6.99 4.33 -10.10
N LYS A 39 -7.69 5.44 -9.84
CA LYS A 39 -9.15 5.44 -9.71
C LYS A 39 -9.87 4.99 -10.99
N LYS A 40 -9.39 5.42 -12.16
CA LYS A 40 -9.96 5.05 -13.46
C LYS A 40 -9.79 3.57 -13.76
N LEU A 41 -8.60 3.01 -13.49
CA LEU A 41 -8.30 1.60 -13.76
C LEU A 41 -8.97 0.65 -12.79
N MET A 42 -9.14 1.06 -11.54
CA MET A 42 -9.90 0.33 -10.52
C MET A 42 -11.29 -0.09 -11.01
N LYS A 43 -11.94 0.71 -11.87
CA LYS A 43 -13.25 0.39 -12.48
C LYS A 43 -13.19 -0.58 -13.66
N LYS A 44 -11.99 -0.92 -14.15
CA LYS A 44 -11.76 -1.84 -15.27
C LYS A 44 -11.18 -3.18 -14.83
N GLY A 45 -10.48 -3.21 -13.71
CA GLY A 45 -9.77 -4.38 -13.20
C GLY A 45 -8.77 -4.02 -12.11
N THR A 46 -8.01 -5.01 -11.66
CA THR A 46 -7.11 -4.90 -10.52
C THR A 46 -5.67 -5.10 -10.97
N MET A 47 -4.80 -4.17 -10.59
CA MET A 47 -3.36 -4.33 -10.76
C MET A 47 -2.80 -5.34 -9.76
N PHE A 48 -2.05 -6.31 -10.24
CA PHE A 48 -1.35 -7.26 -9.38
C PHE A 48 0.00 -6.67 -8.95
N GLY A 49 0.30 -6.80 -7.66
CA GLY A 49 1.52 -6.30 -7.04
C GLY A 49 2.28 -7.38 -6.27
N HIS A 50 3.59 -7.17 -6.14
CA HIS A 50 4.48 -8.05 -5.39
C HIS A 50 5.53 -7.22 -4.65
N GLN A 51 5.74 -7.54 -3.37
CA GLN A 51 6.76 -6.92 -2.52
C GLN A 51 8.17 -7.39 -2.91
N ASP A 52 9.14 -6.48 -3.01
CA ASP A 52 10.56 -6.73 -3.26
C ASP A 52 10.87 -7.52 -4.56
N ASP A 53 9.94 -7.51 -5.53
CA ASP A 53 9.96 -8.38 -6.72
C ASP A 53 11.22 -8.28 -7.60
N LEU A 54 11.90 -7.13 -7.59
CA LEU A 54 13.17 -6.92 -8.34
C LEU A 54 14.42 -7.07 -7.46
N ALA A 55 14.27 -7.18 -6.15
CA ALA A 55 15.42 -7.29 -5.25
C ALA A 55 15.95 -8.71 -5.18
N TYR A 56 15.06 -9.69 -5.10
CA TYR A 56 15.38 -11.10 -4.94
C TYR A 56 14.14 -11.98 -5.15
N GLY A 57 14.36 -13.28 -5.20
CA GLY A 57 13.30 -14.29 -5.29
C GLY A 57 13.88 -15.70 -5.24
N LEU A 58 13.13 -16.68 -5.72
CA LEU A 58 13.50 -18.09 -5.69
C LEU A 58 13.73 -18.64 -7.11
N ASN A 59 14.82 -19.40 -7.28
CA ASN A 59 15.05 -20.21 -8.46
C ASN A 59 14.24 -21.52 -8.38
N ALA A 60 14.19 -22.28 -9.48
CA ALA A 60 13.48 -23.56 -9.54
C ALA A 60 14.00 -24.62 -8.56
N ASP A 61 15.27 -24.53 -8.18
CA ASP A 61 15.91 -25.37 -7.15
C ASP A 61 15.74 -24.82 -5.73
N GLN A 62 14.91 -23.78 -5.55
CA GLN A 62 14.65 -23.06 -4.31
C GLN A 62 15.86 -22.30 -3.74
N THR A 63 16.96 -22.19 -4.47
CA THR A 63 18.01 -21.23 -4.10
C THR A 63 17.52 -19.81 -4.30
N ARG A 64 18.01 -18.87 -3.47
CA ARG A 64 17.65 -17.46 -3.57
C ARG A 64 18.53 -16.79 -4.61
N TRP A 65 17.92 -16.08 -5.56
CA TRP A 65 18.64 -15.11 -6.39
C TRP A 65 18.52 -13.71 -5.75
N VAL A 66 19.55 -12.88 -5.88
CA VAL A 66 19.61 -11.54 -5.27
C VAL A 66 20.26 -10.55 -6.24
N GLY A 67 19.63 -9.40 -6.46
CA GLY A 67 20.19 -8.29 -7.24
C GLY A 67 20.39 -8.58 -8.73
N GLU A 68 19.75 -9.62 -9.27
CA GLU A 68 19.87 -9.95 -10.69
C GLU A 68 19.05 -8.97 -11.55
N VAL A 69 19.71 -8.34 -12.52
CA VAL A 69 19.10 -7.36 -13.42
C VAL A 69 17.95 -7.99 -14.20
N ASN A 70 16.82 -7.28 -14.27
CA ASN A 70 15.65 -7.67 -15.08
C ASN A 70 15.05 -9.04 -14.68
N LYS A 71 15.31 -9.50 -13.45
CA LYS A 71 14.77 -10.74 -12.87
C LYS A 71 13.64 -10.44 -11.88
N SER A 72 12.67 -11.34 -11.86
CA SER A 72 11.45 -11.30 -11.03
C SER A 72 10.82 -12.69 -11.10
N ASP A 73 10.33 -13.20 -9.98
CA ASP A 73 9.64 -14.51 -9.96
C ASP A 73 8.32 -14.43 -10.75
N VAL A 74 7.57 -13.34 -10.57
CA VAL A 74 6.33 -13.05 -11.30
C VAL A 74 6.58 -13.03 -12.81
N LYS A 75 7.64 -12.36 -13.25
CA LYS A 75 8.04 -12.33 -14.66
C LYS A 75 8.53 -13.68 -15.16
N SER A 76 9.26 -14.42 -14.35
CA SER A 76 9.79 -15.74 -14.73
C SER A 76 8.66 -16.75 -14.95
N VAL A 77 7.54 -16.60 -14.24
CA VAL A 77 6.34 -17.44 -14.42
C VAL A 77 5.42 -16.94 -15.54
N THR A 78 5.15 -15.62 -15.60
CA THR A 78 4.10 -15.05 -16.47
C THR A 78 4.63 -14.42 -17.77
N GLY A 79 5.93 -14.17 -17.86
CA GLY A 79 6.55 -13.37 -18.91
C GLY A 79 6.35 -11.85 -18.74
N GLN A 80 5.81 -11.39 -17.62
CA GLN A 80 5.56 -9.97 -17.32
C GLN A 80 5.87 -9.63 -15.86
N PHE A 81 6.40 -8.43 -15.63
CA PHE A 81 6.53 -7.89 -14.28
C PHE A 81 5.15 -7.59 -13.66
N PRO A 82 5.04 -7.53 -12.30
CA PRO A 82 3.85 -7.03 -11.65
C PRO A 82 3.58 -5.57 -12.05
N ALA A 83 2.33 -5.13 -11.89
CA ALA A 83 1.95 -3.74 -12.13
C ALA A 83 2.32 -2.82 -10.96
N VAL A 84 2.33 -3.36 -9.73
CA VAL A 84 2.67 -2.64 -8.50
C VAL A 84 3.86 -3.30 -7.81
N PHE A 85 4.83 -2.51 -7.38
CA PHE A 85 6.04 -2.99 -6.73
C PHE A 85 6.10 -2.41 -5.32
N GLY A 86 6.10 -3.30 -4.34
CA GLY A 86 6.23 -2.94 -2.93
C GLY A 86 7.69 -2.91 -2.48
N TRP A 87 8.01 -1.99 -1.57
CA TRP A 87 9.32 -1.84 -0.93
C TRP A 87 9.15 -1.49 0.55
N ASP A 88 10.15 -1.76 1.38
CA ASP A 88 10.13 -1.37 2.80
C ASP A 88 11.35 -0.54 3.21
N LEU A 89 11.12 0.54 3.96
CA LEU A 89 12.18 1.45 4.42
C LEU A 89 12.79 1.13 5.79
N GLY A 90 12.37 0.08 6.49
CA GLY A 90 12.86 -0.20 7.84
C GLY A 90 14.38 -0.37 7.84
N GLY A 91 15.07 0.33 8.71
CA GLY A 91 16.54 0.45 8.71
C GLY A 91 17.05 1.81 8.19
N LEU A 92 16.30 2.48 7.30
CA LEU A 92 16.65 3.82 6.80
C LEU A 92 16.77 4.83 7.94
N GLU A 93 15.86 4.74 8.92
CA GLU A 93 15.84 5.60 10.09
C GLU A 93 17.11 5.50 10.95
N MET A 94 17.85 4.40 10.82
CA MET A 94 19.09 4.09 11.54
C MET A 94 20.36 4.28 10.69
N ASP A 95 20.28 4.95 9.54
CA ASP A 95 21.40 5.17 8.61
C ASP A 95 22.04 3.86 8.10
N GLN A 96 21.27 2.78 8.03
CA GLN A 96 21.74 1.53 7.45
C GLN A 96 21.85 1.67 5.93
N SER A 97 22.78 0.92 5.31
CA SER A 97 22.92 0.89 3.85
C SER A 97 21.83 0.05 3.17
N GLU A 98 21.21 -0.84 3.92
CA GLU A 98 20.16 -1.78 3.49
C GLU A 98 18.97 -1.74 4.45
N ASN A 99 17.81 -2.16 3.95
CA ASN A 99 16.63 -2.32 4.78
C ASN A 99 16.72 -3.57 5.68
N LEU A 100 15.70 -3.76 6.53
CA LEU A 100 15.60 -4.88 7.47
C LEU A 100 15.63 -6.29 6.83
N ASP A 101 15.43 -6.40 5.51
CA ASP A 101 15.45 -7.66 4.75
C ASP A 101 16.71 -7.80 3.86
N GLY A 102 17.67 -6.86 3.98
CA GLY A 102 18.93 -6.86 3.25
C GLY A 102 18.84 -6.29 1.83
N VAL A 103 17.84 -5.44 1.53
CA VAL A 103 17.75 -4.71 0.25
C VAL A 103 18.55 -3.41 0.35
N PRO A 104 19.63 -3.22 -0.43
CA PRO A 104 20.37 -1.96 -0.41
C PRO A 104 19.48 -0.79 -0.85
N PHE A 105 19.46 0.30 -0.09
CA PHE A 105 18.65 1.48 -0.43
C PHE A 105 19.06 2.12 -1.76
N SER A 106 20.34 2.02 -2.13
CA SER A 106 20.85 2.45 -3.43
C SER A 106 20.23 1.67 -4.60
N GLU A 107 20.14 0.34 -4.47
CA GLU A 107 19.50 -0.52 -5.47
C GLU A 107 17.98 -0.34 -5.49
N MET A 108 17.36 -0.17 -4.32
CA MET A 108 15.94 0.16 -4.21
C MET A 108 15.60 1.43 -4.99
N LYS A 109 16.38 2.51 -4.84
CA LYS A 109 16.19 3.76 -5.61
C LYS A 109 16.31 3.53 -7.12
N LYS A 110 17.33 2.80 -7.56
CA LYS A 110 17.51 2.45 -8.98
C LYS A 110 16.29 1.70 -9.51
N ASN A 111 15.85 0.67 -8.80
CA ASN A 111 14.69 -0.13 -9.16
C ASN A 111 13.41 0.71 -9.23
N ILE A 112 13.16 1.59 -8.25
CA ILE A 112 12.01 2.50 -8.25
C ILE A 112 12.01 3.39 -9.51
N VAL A 113 13.16 3.94 -9.89
CA VAL A 113 13.32 4.76 -11.10
C VAL A 113 13.03 3.94 -12.36
N GLU A 114 13.57 2.74 -12.46
CA GLU A 114 13.32 1.86 -13.62
C GLU A 114 11.84 1.47 -13.74
N ILE A 115 11.20 1.11 -12.62
CA ILE A 115 9.77 0.78 -12.56
C ILE A 115 8.92 1.94 -13.07
N TYR A 116 9.21 3.15 -12.58
CA TYR A 116 8.53 4.37 -13.02
C TYR A 116 8.68 4.59 -14.53
N GLN A 117 9.89 4.43 -15.07
CA GLN A 117 10.16 4.56 -16.52
C GLN A 117 9.39 3.53 -17.35
N ARG A 118 9.20 2.31 -16.81
CA ARG A 118 8.42 1.25 -17.46
C ARG A 118 6.90 1.42 -17.32
N GLY A 119 6.46 2.36 -16.49
CA GLY A 119 5.04 2.65 -16.21
C GLY A 119 4.43 1.80 -15.09
N GLY A 120 5.24 1.13 -14.27
CA GLY A 120 4.79 0.42 -13.07
C GLY A 120 4.61 1.37 -11.88
N VAL A 121 3.86 0.94 -10.87
CA VAL A 121 3.54 1.73 -9.67
C VAL A 121 4.47 1.33 -8.52
N ASN A 122 5.04 2.31 -7.81
CA ASN A 122 5.80 2.05 -6.59
C ASN A 122 4.95 2.32 -5.34
N THR A 123 4.94 1.37 -4.40
CA THR A 123 4.38 1.52 -3.07
C THR A 123 5.44 1.21 -2.02
N ILE A 124 5.43 1.95 -0.91
CA ILE A 124 6.43 1.85 0.15
C ILE A 124 5.73 1.70 1.50
N SER A 125 6.02 0.61 2.19
CA SER A 125 5.76 0.42 3.63
C SER A 125 6.96 0.84 4.47
N TRP A 126 6.80 0.88 5.79
CA TRP A 126 7.91 1.20 6.67
C TRP A 126 7.80 0.49 8.02
N HIS A 127 8.63 -0.53 8.20
CA HIS A 127 8.80 -1.24 9.47
C HIS A 127 9.94 -0.62 10.31
N PHE A 128 9.77 0.63 10.72
CA PHE A 128 10.83 1.35 11.44
C PHE A 128 10.92 0.99 12.92
N ARG A 129 12.12 1.23 13.48
CA ARG A 129 12.41 1.15 14.92
C ARG A 129 11.43 1.96 15.76
N ASN A 130 11.40 1.73 17.05
CA ASN A 130 10.58 2.50 17.99
C ASN A 130 11.27 3.83 18.34
N PRO A 131 10.69 5.02 18.07
CA PRO A 131 11.34 6.31 18.40
C PRO A 131 11.61 6.54 19.89
N LEU A 132 10.86 5.87 20.77
CA LEU A 132 11.01 5.94 22.22
C LEU A 132 12.23 5.16 22.72
N ASP A 133 12.58 4.07 22.05
CA ASP A 133 13.79 3.28 22.27
C ASP A 133 14.31 2.77 20.92
N PRO A 134 15.20 3.53 20.24
CA PRO A 134 15.70 3.20 18.91
C PRO A 134 16.39 1.83 18.76
N LYS A 135 16.70 1.14 19.86
CA LYS A 135 17.23 -0.23 19.82
C LYS A 135 16.14 -1.25 19.47
N LYS A 136 14.89 -0.95 19.77
CA LYS A 136 13.72 -1.81 19.55
C LYS A 136 13.22 -1.73 18.11
N SER A 137 12.93 -2.89 17.54
CA SER A 137 12.30 -3.09 16.24
C SER A 137 10.82 -2.67 16.23
N ALA A 138 10.19 -2.75 15.06
CA ALA A 138 8.75 -2.55 14.91
C ALA A 138 7.92 -3.53 15.77
N TRP A 139 8.43 -4.76 16.00
CA TRP A 139 7.73 -5.85 16.68
C TRP A 139 7.93 -5.90 18.19
N ASP A 140 8.86 -5.12 18.72
CA ASP A 140 9.13 -5.11 20.15
C ASP A 140 7.98 -4.43 20.90
N LYS A 141 7.35 -5.17 21.82
CA LYS A 141 6.21 -4.68 22.60
C LYS A 141 6.60 -3.50 23.48
N GLN A 142 5.74 -2.47 23.49
CA GLN A 142 5.85 -1.36 24.42
C GLN A 142 4.52 -0.61 24.56
N ASP A 143 4.03 -0.53 25.80
CA ASP A 143 2.75 0.08 26.10
C ASP A 143 2.80 1.61 25.91
N SER A 144 1.68 2.18 25.43
CA SER A 144 1.48 3.62 25.27
C SER A 144 2.58 4.32 24.43
N THR A 145 3.17 3.61 23.46
CA THR A 145 4.35 4.08 22.72
C THR A 145 4.09 5.44 22.05
N ILE A 146 3.01 5.58 21.27
CA ILE A 146 2.71 6.84 20.57
C ILE A 146 2.48 7.98 21.57
N GLY A 147 1.67 7.77 22.60
CA GLY A 147 1.43 8.77 23.65
C GLY A 147 2.72 9.23 24.32
N ASN A 148 3.65 8.31 24.58
CA ASN A 148 4.96 8.61 25.16
C ASN A 148 5.89 9.35 24.20
N ILE A 149 5.89 9.00 22.91
CA ILE A 149 6.64 9.72 21.88
C ILE A 149 6.17 11.18 21.82
N LEU A 150 4.85 11.41 21.79
CA LEU A 150 4.26 12.75 21.70
C LEU A 150 4.57 13.63 22.93
N ARG A 151 4.77 13.02 24.11
CA ARG A 151 5.09 13.73 25.38
C ARG A 151 6.59 13.84 25.65
N ASN A 152 7.43 13.09 24.94
CA ASN A 152 8.88 13.07 25.11
C ASN A 152 9.58 13.81 23.96
N LYS A 153 10.23 14.94 24.28
CA LYS A 153 10.92 15.78 23.29
C LYS A 153 12.04 15.05 22.54
N GLU A 154 12.76 14.15 23.20
CA GLU A 154 13.85 13.38 22.58
C GLU A 154 13.29 12.33 21.63
N ALA A 155 12.27 11.58 22.06
CA ALA A 155 11.60 10.60 21.20
C ALA A 155 10.95 11.26 19.97
N LEU A 156 10.30 12.42 20.16
CA LEU A 156 9.74 13.19 19.04
C LEU A 156 10.84 13.70 18.10
N LYS A 157 11.99 14.14 18.65
CA LYS A 157 13.16 14.54 17.84
C LYS A 157 13.72 13.37 17.03
N ASN A 158 13.82 12.18 17.64
CA ASN A 158 14.21 10.95 16.92
C ASN A 158 13.24 10.73 15.75
N TYR A 159 11.94 10.77 16.02
CA TYR A 159 10.93 10.56 14.99
C TYR A 159 11.00 11.59 13.85
N THR A 160 11.14 12.90 14.16
CA THR A 160 11.27 13.93 13.11
C THR A 160 12.55 13.77 12.30
N ASN A 161 13.68 13.39 12.94
CA ASN A 161 14.92 13.10 12.23
C ASN A 161 14.75 11.90 11.28
N TRP A 162 13.92 10.92 11.64
CA TRP A 162 13.63 9.78 10.77
C TRP A 162 12.74 10.19 9.60
N LEU A 163 11.74 11.04 9.83
CA LEU A 163 10.95 11.65 8.75
C LEU A 163 11.81 12.52 7.82
N ASP A 164 12.85 13.19 8.33
CA ASP A 164 13.82 13.90 7.50
C ASP A 164 14.56 12.95 6.54
N LYS A 165 15.00 11.79 7.02
CA LYS A 165 15.68 10.78 6.20
C LYS A 165 14.76 10.20 5.12
N MET A 166 13.51 9.88 5.48
CA MET A 166 12.50 9.46 4.52
C MET A 166 12.23 10.55 3.48
N ALA A 167 12.10 11.82 3.90
CA ALA A 167 11.92 12.95 3.01
C ALA A 167 13.09 13.11 2.01
N VAL A 168 14.33 12.93 2.48
CA VAL A 168 15.51 12.89 1.60
C VAL A 168 15.44 11.72 0.63
N PHE A 169 15.09 10.52 1.10
CA PHE A 169 14.95 9.33 0.25
C PHE A 169 13.97 9.57 -0.90
N VAL A 170 12.75 10.05 -0.60
CA VAL A 170 11.71 10.24 -1.62
C VAL A 170 11.93 11.47 -2.51
N SER A 171 12.68 12.46 -2.04
CA SER A 171 13.08 13.62 -2.85
C SER A 171 14.13 13.27 -3.90
N ASP A 172 14.95 12.26 -3.61
CA ASP A 172 16.00 11.76 -4.51
C ASP A 172 15.43 10.88 -5.64
N LEU A 173 14.17 10.44 -5.52
CA LEU A 173 13.49 9.67 -6.56
C LEU A 173 13.08 10.57 -7.73
N LYS A 174 13.94 10.64 -8.74
CA LYS A 174 13.78 11.50 -9.91
C LYS A 174 13.59 10.70 -11.21
N GLY A 175 12.60 11.10 -11.98
CA GLY A 175 12.37 10.62 -13.34
C GLY A 175 13.37 11.20 -14.35
N PRO A 176 13.34 10.74 -15.61
CA PRO A 176 14.28 11.16 -16.65
C PRO A 176 14.30 12.67 -16.95
N LYS A 177 13.25 13.42 -16.59
CA LYS A 177 13.17 14.87 -16.80
C LYS A 177 13.41 15.66 -15.50
N GLY A 178 13.86 15.00 -14.43
CA GLY A 178 14.06 15.58 -13.11
C GLY A 178 12.78 15.77 -12.29
N GLU A 179 11.64 15.31 -12.81
CA GLU A 179 10.37 15.28 -12.08
C GLU A 179 10.43 14.31 -10.90
N PHE A 180 9.71 14.60 -9.82
CA PHE A 180 9.64 13.68 -8.68
C PHE A 180 8.75 12.47 -9.01
N ILE A 181 9.27 11.27 -8.73
CA ILE A 181 8.54 10.02 -8.95
C ILE A 181 7.44 9.87 -7.88
N PRO A 182 6.16 9.65 -8.27
CA PRO A 182 5.10 9.40 -7.32
C PRO A 182 5.26 8.05 -6.61
N VAL A 183 5.00 8.05 -5.29
CA VAL A 183 5.04 6.85 -4.45
C VAL A 183 3.76 6.75 -3.61
N ILE A 184 3.17 5.56 -3.54
CA ILE A 184 2.14 5.26 -2.55
C ILE A 184 2.85 4.97 -1.23
N PHE A 185 2.68 5.81 -0.21
CA PHE A 185 3.31 5.64 1.09
C PHE A 185 2.28 5.12 2.10
N ARG A 186 2.59 3.97 2.72
CA ARG A 186 1.71 3.22 3.62
C ARG A 186 2.37 3.04 4.99
N PRO A 187 2.46 4.10 5.81
CA PRO A 187 3.01 4.00 7.16
C PRO A 187 1.98 3.35 8.11
N PHE A 188 2.45 2.84 9.25
CA PHE A 188 1.59 2.41 10.36
C PHE A 188 0.50 1.38 10.00
N HIS A 189 0.72 0.58 8.96
CA HIS A 189 -0.19 -0.48 8.56
C HIS A 189 -0.49 -1.48 9.68
N GLU A 190 -1.59 -2.22 9.53
CA GLU A 190 -2.02 -3.28 10.46
C GLU A 190 -2.23 -2.81 11.91
N HIS A 191 -2.49 -1.53 12.11
CA HIS A 191 -2.69 -0.93 13.44
C HIS A 191 -3.92 -1.44 14.21
N THR A 192 -4.84 -2.17 13.56
CA THR A 192 -5.93 -2.92 14.23
C THR A 192 -5.42 -4.20 14.91
N GLY A 193 -4.22 -4.68 14.55
CA GLY A 193 -3.44 -5.65 15.30
C GLY A 193 -2.60 -5.00 16.42
N SER A 194 -1.79 -5.81 17.10
CA SER A 194 -0.95 -5.37 18.23
C SER A 194 0.47 -5.98 18.23
N TRP A 195 0.92 -6.50 17.08
CA TRP A 195 2.30 -6.97 16.91
C TRP A 195 3.28 -5.83 16.67
N PHE A 196 2.83 -4.68 16.15
CA PHE A 196 3.65 -3.47 16.02
C PHE A 196 3.49 -2.53 17.21
N TRP A 197 4.51 -1.74 17.53
CA TRP A 197 4.44 -0.76 18.63
C TRP A 197 3.41 0.36 18.41
N TRP A 198 2.91 0.55 17.18
CA TRP A 198 1.79 1.47 16.87
C TRP A 198 0.41 0.79 16.87
N GLY A 199 0.33 -0.50 17.19
CA GLY A 199 -0.91 -1.28 17.18
C GLY A 199 -1.90 -0.89 18.29
N LYS A 200 -3.15 -1.38 18.18
CA LYS A 200 -4.28 -0.91 18.98
C LYS A 200 -4.13 -1.05 20.49
N ASN A 201 -3.37 -2.04 20.98
CA ASN A 201 -3.13 -2.21 22.41
C ASN A 201 -2.02 -1.28 22.95
N HIS A 202 -1.31 -0.58 22.08
CA HIS A 202 -0.15 0.23 22.43
C HIS A 202 -0.41 1.74 22.31
N CYS A 203 -1.61 2.15 21.87
CA CYS A 203 -2.02 3.56 21.77
C CYS A 203 -3.54 3.73 21.72
N SER A 204 -4.04 4.88 22.15
CA SER A 204 -5.45 5.23 21.98
C SER A 204 -5.79 5.53 20.50
N PRO A 205 -7.06 5.45 20.09
CA PRO A 205 -7.47 5.87 18.75
C PRO A 205 -7.07 7.31 18.41
N GLU A 206 -7.19 8.24 19.36
CA GLU A 206 -6.84 9.65 19.20
C GLU A 206 -5.33 9.84 19.06
N GLU A 207 -4.53 9.11 19.84
CA GLU A 207 -3.06 9.13 19.72
C GLU A 207 -2.62 8.66 18.35
N TYR A 208 -3.18 7.55 17.84
CA TYR A 208 -2.90 7.06 16.48
C TYR A 208 -3.27 8.09 15.41
N LYS A 209 -4.49 8.64 15.46
CA LYS A 209 -4.94 9.67 14.52
C LYS A 209 -4.02 10.89 14.53
N HIS A 210 -3.67 11.38 15.72
CA HIS A 210 -2.77 12.53 15.87
C HIS A 210 -1.38 12.24 15.28
N PHE A 211 -0.85 11.04 15.52
CA PHE A 211 0.47 10.66 15.03
C PHE A 211 0.50 10.50 13.50
N TRP A 212 -0.56 9.93 12.92
CA TRP A 212 -0.75 9.92 11.46
C TRP A 212 -0.78 11.34 10.89
N GLN A 213 -1.64 12.19 11.44
CA GLN A 213 -1.81 13.57 10.97
C GLN A 213 -0.50 14.38 11.11
N PHE A 214 0.22 14.20 12.21
CA PHE A 214 1.55 14.77 12.41
C PHE A 214 2.50 14.35 11.29
N THR A 215 2.55 13.06 10.96
CA THR A 215 3.41 12.50 9.92
C THR A 215 3.12 13.10 8.54
N VAL A 216 1.85 13.11 8.14
CA VAL A 216 1.41 13.71 6.87
C VAL A 216 1.75 15.20 6.83
N ASN A 217 1.43 15.95 7.89
CA ASN A 217 1.68 17.39 7.94
C ASN A 217 3.18 17.72 7.96
N TYR A 218 4.01 16.91 8.63
CA TYR A 218 5.45 17.10 8.65
C TYR A 218 6.03 16.91 7.25
N LEU A 219 5.75 15.77 6.59
CA LEU A 219 6.24 15.50 5.24
C LEU A 219 5.74 16.54 4.23
N LYS A 220 4.44 16.84 4.24
CA LYS A 220 3.79 17.75 3.28
C LYS A 220 4.16 19.22 3.51
N ASN A 221 4.06 19.71 4.75
CA ASN A 221 4.12 21.15 5.04
C ASN A 221 5.50 21.60 5.54
N VAL A 222 6.22 20.75 6.28
CA VAL A 222 7.55 21.08 6.82
C VAL A 222 8.63 20.67 5.82
N LYS A 223 8.54 19.46 5.26
CA LYS A 223 9.52 18.93 4.32
C LYS A 223 9.21 19.21 2.85
N ASN A 224 8.04 19.78 2.56
CA ASN A 224 7.59 20.12 1.20
C ASN A 224 7.64 18.93 0.23
N ILE A 225 7.29 17.74 0.74
CA ILE A 225 7.19 16.52 -0.07
C ILE A 225 5.82 16.48 -0.73
N HIS A 226 5.82 16.45 -2.06
CA HIS A 226 4.61 16.57 -2.89
C HIS A 226 4.44 15.41 -3.89
N ASN A 227 5.20 14.33 -3.72
CA ASN A 227 5.16 13.13 -4.57
C ASN A 227 4.64 11.88 -3.86
N LEU A 228 3.83 12.06 -2.80
CA LEU A 228 3.25 10.95 -2.03
C LEU A 228 1.73 10.85 -2.23
N ILE A 229 1.25 9.61 -2.26
CA ILE A 229 -0.15 9.21 -2.10
C ILE A 229 -0.23 8.44 -0.78
N TYR A 230 -1.01 8.91 0.20
CA TYR A 230 -1.05 8.30 1.54
C TYR A 230 -2.07 7.14 1.61
N ALA A 231 -1.58 5.92 1.84
CA ALA A 231 -2.40 4.72 1.95
C ALA A 231 -2.65 4.35 3.42
N TYR A 232 -3.90 4.44 3.88
CA TYR A 232 -4.33 3.95 5.18
C TYR A 232 -4.76 2.49 5.07
N SER A 233 -4.06 1.59 5.76
CA SER A 233 -4.43 0.16 5.81
C SER A 233 -4.57 -0.36 7.24
N THR A 234 -5.69 -1.01 7.50
CA THR A 234 -5.90 -1.85 8.68
C THR A 234 -5.37 -3.27 8.43
N ASP A 235 -5.28 -4.09 9.46
CA ASP A 235 -5.36 -5.56 9.27
C ASP A 235 -6.84 -5.93 9.07
N VAL A 236 -7.18 -7.22 9.12
CA VAL A 236 -8.56 -7.71 9.21
C VAL A 236 -9.34 -6.92 10.27
N PHE A 237 -10.52 -6.43 9.86
CA PHE A 237 -11.48 -5.70 10.72
C PHE A 237 -12.86 -6.33 10.59
N SER A 238 -13.70 -6.19 11.61
CA SER A 238 -14.99 -6.88 11.74
C SER A 238 -16.20 -6.00 11.39
N SER A 239 -16.04 -4.68 11.38
CA SER A 239 -17.09 -3.73 10.99
C SER A 239 -16.53 -2.41 10.45
N LYS A 240 -17.39 -1.61 9.81
CA LYS A 240 -17.03 -0.25 9.35
C LYS A 240 -16.57 0.65 10.49
N GLU A 241 -17.17 0.51 11.66
CA GLU A 241 -16.82 1.25 12.87
C GLU A 241 -15.41 0.89 13.35
N GLU A 242 -15.04 -0.41 13.31
CA GLU A 242 -13.67 -0.84 13.62
C GLU A 242 -12.66 -0.29 12.59
N TYR A 243 -13.00 -0.32 11.30
CA TYR A 243 -12.16 0.29 10.25
C TYR A 243 -11.95 1.79 10.48
N LEU A 244 -13.02 2.51 10.87
CA LEU A 244 -13.00 3.96 11.05
C LEU A 244 -12.49 4.40 12.42
N GLU A 245 -12.36 3.50 13.40
CA GLU A 245 -11.99 3.82 14.79
C GLU A 245 -10.71 4.66 14.86
N ARG A 246 -9.73 4.32 14.03
CA ARG A 246 -8.40 4.97 13.93
C ARG A 246 -8.20 5.74 12.62
N TYR A 247 -9.26 5.93 11.83
CA TYR A 247 -9.16 6.66 10.56
C TYR A 247 -8.77 8.13 10.81
N PRO A 248 -7.70 8.64 10.17
CA PRO A 248 -7.15 9.97 10.44
C PRO A 248 -7.98 11.11 9.83
N GLY A 249 -9.02 10.79 9.06
CA GLY A 249 -9.88 11.75 8.37
C GLY A 249 -9.55 11.90 6.88
N ASP A 250 -10.53 12.37 6.11
CA ASP A 250 -10.46 12.44 4.65
C ASP A 250 -9.33 13.32 4.11
N GLU A 251 -8.83 14.28 4.88
CA GLU A 251 -7.73 15.17 4.49
C GLU A 251 -6.33 14.55 4.67
N TYR A 252 -6.26 13.31 5.17
CA TYR A 252 -5.01 12.67 5.58
C TYR A 252 -4.76 11.29 4.94
N ALA A 253 -5.72 10.75 4.18
CA ALA A 253 -5.56 9.50 3.45
C ALA A 253 -6.11 9.62 2.03
N ASP A 254 -5.36 9.13 1.06
CA ASP A 254 -5.71 9.10 -0.37
C ASP A 254 -6.30 7.77 -0.81
N LEU A 255 -5.88 6.70 -0.14
CA LEU A 255 -6.19 5.31 -0.44
C LEU A 255 -6.62 4.61 0.84
N LEU A 256 -7.73 3.88 0.75
CA LEU A 256 -8.30 3.04 1.80
C LEU A 256 -7.98 1.59 1.47
N GLY A 257 -7.18 0.95 2.30
CA GLY A 257 -6.81 -0.45 2.13
C GLY A 257 -7.03 -1.26 3.38
N PHE A 258 -6.82 -2.56 3.25
CA PHE A 258 -6.65 -3.48 4.36
C PHE A 258 -5.67 -4.58 3.95
N ASP A 259 -5.06 -5.16 4.96
CA ASP A 259 -4.12 -6.27 4.87
C ASP A 259 -4.86 -7.53 5.37
N THR A 260 -4.78 -8.63 4.61
CA THR A 260 -5.43 -9.89 5.01
C THR A 260 -4.76 -11.11 4.41
N TYR A 261 -4.40 -12.09 5.24
CA TYR A 261 -3.67 -13.29 4.80
C TYR A 261 -4.53 -14.55 4.91
N HIS A 262 -4.46 -15.40 3.88
CA HIS A 262 -5.13 -16.68 3.86
C HIS A 262 -4.32 -17.68 4.69
N ARG A 263 -4.88 -18.09 5.84
CA ARG A 263 -4.25 -19.02 6.78
C ARG A 263 -5.13 -20.26 6.94
N ASN A 264 -4.52 -21.41 7.21
CA ASN A 264 -5.21 -22.69 7.44
C ASN A 264 -6.00 -23.24 6.23
N ALA A 265 -5.51 -22.96 5.02
CA ALA A 265 -6.01 -23.57 3.80
C ALA A 265 -5.77 -25.11 3.80
N PRO A 266 -6.66 -25.93 3.21
CA PRO A 266 -7.87 -25.53 2.48
C PRO A 266 -9.11 -25.32 3.38
N GLY A 267 -9.01 -25.62 4.68
CA GLY A 267 -10.17 -25.63 5.58
C GLY A 267 -10.82 -24.26 5.81
N SER A 268 -10.11 -23.17 5.49
CA SER A 268 -10.57 -21.79 5.68
C SER A 268 -10.97 -21.08 4.38
N ASN A 269 -10.92 -21.75 3.22
CA ASN A 269 -11.12 -21.13 1.90
C ASN A 269 -12.38 -20.28 1.80
N GLU A 270 -13.53 -20.89 2.11
CA GLU A 270 -14.84 -20.21 2.05
C GLU A 270 -14.90 -19.02 3.01
N THR A 271 -14.35 -19.19 4.22
CA THR A 271 -14.33 -18.14 5.24
C THR A 271 -13.43 -16.98 4.80
N PHE A 272 -12.27 -17.27 4.21
CA PHE A 272 -11.36 -16.25 3.71
C PHE A 272 -11.97 -15.44 2.56
N ILE A 273 -12.58 -16.11 1.57
CA ILE A 273 -13.29 -15.43 0.47
C ILE A 273 -14.42 -14.55 1.02
N LYS A 274 -15.27 -15.10 1.89
CA LYS A 274 -16.40 -14.38 2.47
C LYS A 274 -15.96 -13.16 3.26
N ASN A 275 -14.96 -13.31 4.14
CA ASN A 275 -14.48 -12.22 4.98
C ASN A 275 -13.81 -11.12 4.15
N THR A 276 -12.99 -11.49 3.16
CA THR A 276 -12.33 -10.51 2.28
C THR A 276 -13.35 -9.73 1.46
N ARG A 277 -14.37 -10.40 0.89
CA ARG A 277 -15.45 -9.73 0.16
C ARG A 277 -16.30 -8.83 1.05
N ARG A 278 -16.56 -9.23 2.31
CA ARG A 278 -17.22 -8.34 3.28
C ARG A 278 -16.40 -7.08 3.53
N MET A 279 -15.09 -7.20 3.80
CA MET A 279 -14.23 -6.03 4.02
C MET A 279 -14.21 -5.09 2.82
N LEU A 280 -14.18 -5.63 1.59
CA LEU A 280 -14.32 -4.82 0.37
C LEU A 280 -15.68 -4.09 0.33
N SER A 281 -16.78 -4.78 0.64
CA SER A 281 -18.12 -4.17 0.70
C SER A 281 -18.16 -3.02 1.71
N ASP A 282 -17.64 -3.26 2.91
CA ASP A 282 -17.56 -2.24 3.98
C ASP A 282 -16.75 -1.03 3.53
N LEU A 283 -15.60 -1.24 2.86
CA LEU A 283 -14.80 -0.15 2.29
C LEU A 283 -15.56 0.63 1.22
N HIS A 284 -16.28 -0.04 0.32
CA HIS A 284 -17.08 0.65 -0.70
C HIS A 284 -18.18 1.52 -0.08
N GLU A 285 -18.82 1.03 0.98
CA GLU A 285 -19.82 1.79 1.73
C GLU A 285 -19.21 3.02 2.43
N ILE A 286 -18.08 2.86 3.10
CA ILE A 286 -17.32 3.97 3.71
C ILE A 286 -16.93 5.00 2.63
N ASN A 287 -16.52 4.52 1.46
CA ASN A 287 -15.95 5.33 0.40
C ASN A 287 -16.99 6.01 -0.52
N GLN A 288 -18.29 5.81 -0.29
CA GLN A 288 -19.34 6.41 -1.14
C GLN A 288 -19.25 7.94 -1.21
N LYS A 289 -18.84 8.59 -0.12
CA LYS A 289 -18.73 10.06 -0.05
C LYS A 289 -17.34 10.53 -0.44
N SER A 290 -16.29 9.85 0.03
CA SER A 290 -14.93 10.35 -0.14
C SER A 290 -14.32 10.00 -1.50
N ASN A 291 -14.81 8.96 -2.18
CA ASN A 291 -14.40 8.56 -3.53
C ASN A 291 -12.87 8.42 -3.67
N LYS A 292 -12.23 7.81 -2.69
CA LYS A 292 -10.80 7.48 -2.62
C LYS A 292 -10.47 6.20 -3.39
N ILE A 293 -9.19 5.89 -3.51
CA ILE A 293 -8.73 4.63 -4.07
C ILE A 293 -9.00 3.50 -3.05
N ILE A 294 -9.46 2.34 -3.50
CA ILE A 294 -9.58 1.13 -2.68
C ILE A 294 -8.54 0.10 -3.15
N ALA A 295 -7.85 -0.56 -2.22
CA ALA A 295 -6.88 -1.60 -2.53
C ALA A 295 -6.88 -2.72 -1.47
N ILE A 296 -6.47 -3.92 -1.87
CA ILE A 296 -6.02 -4.94 -0.90
C ILE A 296 -4.52 -4.75 -0.79
N THR A 297 -4.10 -4.02 0.24
CA THR A 297 -2.73 -3.49 0.34
C THR A 297 -1.70 -4.56 0.65
N GLU A 298 -2.12 -5.66 1.28
CA GLU A 298 -1.38 -6.92 1.41
C GLU A 298 -2.34 -8.11 1.44
N THR A 299 -1.94 -9.20 0.81
CA THR A 299 -2.59 -10.51 0.95
C THR A 299 -1.65 -11.66 0.57
N GLY A 300 -2.16 -12.89 0.64
CA GLY A 300 -1.45 -14.05 0.14
C GLY A 300 -1.73 -15.32 0.92
N LEU A 301 -1.34 -16.44 0.34
CA LEU A 301 -1.21 -17.74 0.99
C LEU A 301 0.27 -18.08 1.06
N GLU A 302 0.85 -18.01 2.26
CA GLU A 302 2.27 -18.30 2.46
C GLU A 302 2.63 -19.70 1.96
N ARG A 303 3.71 -19.80 1.18
CA ARG A 303 4.19 -21.01 0.50
C ARG A 303 3.25 -21.57 -0.57
N LEU A 304 2.13 -20.90 -0.84
CA LEU A 304 1.17 -21.27 -1.89
C LEU A 304 0.78 -22.75 -1.79
N THR A 305 0.30 -23.16 -0.61
CA THR A 305 -0.02 -24.56 -0.28
C THR A 305 -1.20 -25.14 -1.07
N GLU A 306 -1.85 -24.33 -1.91
CA GLU A 306 -2.94 -24.76 -2.79
C GLU A 306 -2.62 -24.45 -4.25
N GLU A 307 -2.63 -25.48 -5.09
CA GLU A 307 -2.28 -25.39 -6.51
C GLU A 307 -3.19 -24.42 -7.28
N LYS A 308 -4.47 -24.34 -6.90
CA LYS A 308 -5.49 -23.52 -7.55
C LYS A 308 -5.87 -22.27 -6.77
N TRP A 309 -4.98 -21.77 -5.90
CA TRP A 309 -5.27 -20.63 -5.04
C TRP A 309 -5.59 -19.34 -5.83
N TRP A 310 -4.91 -19.11 -6.96
CA TRP A 310 -5.05 -17.85 -7.70
C TRP A 310 -6.41 -17.75 -8.39
N THR A 311 -6.83 -18.81 -9.10
CA THR A 311 -8.09 -18.79 -9.85
C THR A 311 -9.31 -19.14 -9.00
N ASN A 312 -9.17 -20.02 -7.99
CA ASN A 312 -10.32 -20.43 -7.16
C ASN A 312 -10.53 -19.54 -5.93
N ILE A 313 -9.49 -18.87 -5.42
CA ILE A 313 -9.59 -18.08 -4.18
C ILE A 313 -9.40 -16.59 -4.45
N LEU A 314 -8.28 -16.18 -5.03
CA LEU A 314 -7.99 -14.76 -5.20
C LEU A 314 -8.83 -14.11 -6.30
N LEU A 315 -8.95 -14.74 -7.47
CA LEU A 315 -9.71 -14.18 -8.58
C LEU A 315 -11.19 -13.87 -8.23
N PRO A 316 -11.94 -14.77 -7.57
CA PRO A 316 -13.33 -14.48 -7.20
C PRO A 316 -13.48 -13.39 -6.15
N ILE A 317 -12.43 -13.09 -5.36
CA ILE A 317 -12.42 -11.94 -4.45
C ILE A 317 -12.32 -10.63 -5.25
N LEU A 318 -11.50 -10.59 -6.30
CA LEU A 318 -11.19 -9.36 -7.05
C LEU A 318 -12.25 -9.01 -8.11
N GLN A 319 -12.78 -10.02 -8.80
CA GLN A 319 -13.70 -9.80 -9.91
C GLN A 319 -14.94 -9.00 -9.50
N GLY A 320 -15.12 -7.85 -10.17
CA GLY A 320 -16.28 -6.98 -9.98
C GLY A 320 -16.32 -6.19 -8.66
N ASN A 321 -15.21 -6.12 -7.91
CA ASN A 321 -15.16 -5.44 -6.62
C ASN A 321 -14.38 -4.12 -6.63
N ASP A 322 -14.16 -3.50 -7.80
CA ASP A 322 -13.51 -2.19 -7.94
C ASP A 322 -12.29 -2.00 -7.01
N VAL A 323 -11.31 -2.89 -7.14
CA VAL A 323 -10.06 -2.89 -6.37
C VAL A 323 -8.93 -2.38 -7.26
N SER A 324 -8.26 -1.29 -6.89
CA SER A 324 -7.23 -0.64 -7.69
C SER A 324 -6.01 -1.56 -7.85
N TYR A 325 -5.50 -2.07 -6.73
CA TYR A 325 -4.48 -3.10 -6.74
C TYR A 325 -4.66 -4.09 -5.60
N VAL A 326 -4.06 -5.27 -5.81
CA VAL A 326 -3.82 -6.28 -4.80
C VAL A 326 -2.33 -6.56 -4.77
N LEU A 327 -1.72 -6.60 -3.59
CA LEU A 327 -0.29 -6.89 -3.47
C LEU A 327 -0.08 -8.13 -2.61
N VAL A 328 0.75 -9.06 -3.08
CA VAL A 328 1.23 -10.19 -2.27
C VAL A 328 2.62 -9.91 -1.72
N TRP A 329 2.92 -10.50 -0.56
CA TRP A 329 4.18 -10.26 0.14
C TRP A 329 5.39 -10.93 -0.54
N ARG A 330 6.58 -10.73 0.01
CA ARG A 330 7.86 -11.02 -0.65
C ARG A 330 8.16 -12.50 -0.81
N ASN A 331 8.97 -12.84 -1.82
CA ASN A 331 9.61 -14.16 -1.97
C ASN A 331 10.98 -14.20 -1.30
N GLY A 332 10.98 -14.24 0.04
CA GLY A 332 12.20 -14.11 0.84
C GLY A 332 13.04 -15.37 0.96
N ARG A 333 12.38 -16.52 1.17
CA ARG A 333 13.01 -17.80 1.50
C ARG A 333 12.12 -18.96 1.04
N PRO A 334 12.65 -20.20 0.92
CA PRO A 334 11.84 -21.38 0.57
C PRO A 334 10.67 -21.67 1.52
N ASP A 335 10.72 -21.17 2.75
CA ASP A 335 9.66 -21.28 3.76
C ASP A 335 8.79 -20.02 3.87
N HIS A 336 9.11 -18.93 3.15
CA HIS A 336 8.44 -17.63 3.21
C HIS A 336 8.39 -16.96 1.83
N PHE A 337 7.35 -17.25 1.06
CA PHE A 337 7.09 -16.72 -0.27
C PHE A 337 5.58 -16.66 -0.56
N TYR A 338 5.16 -15.75 -1.45
CA TYR A 338 3.73 -15.51 -1.74
C TYR A 338 3.41 -15.34 -3.23
N ALA A 339 4.41 -15.21 -4.10
CA ALA A 339 4.27 -15.36 -5.54
C ALA A 339 4.95 -16.67 -6.01
N PRO A 340 4.47 -17.34 -7.06
CA PRO A 340 5.13 -18.55 -7.54
C PRO A 340 6.44 -18.20 -8.26
N TYR A 341 7.36 -19.15 -8.21
CA TYR A 341 8.59 -19.18 -9.02
C TYR A 341 8.49 -20.34 -10.03
N PRO A 342 9.38 -20.41 -11.05
CA PRO A 342 9.38 -21.52 -12.00
C PRO A 342 9.44 -22.89 -11.30
N GLY A 343 8.48 -23.77 -11.56
CA GLY A 343 8.38 -25.10 -10.94
C GLY A 343 7.56 -25.15 -9.64
N GLN A 344 7.14 -24.02 -9.08
CA GLN A 344 6.19 -24.00 -7.95
C GLN A 344 4.82 -24.52 -8.39
N ALA A 345 4.15 -25.30 -7.54
CA ALA A 345 2.92 -26.04 -7.89
C ALA A 345 1.79 -25.15 -8.46
N SER A 346 1.59 -23.95 -7.92
CA SER A 346 0.55 -23.01 -8.38
C SER A 346 0.98 -22.16 -9.59
N ALA A 347 2.17 -22.34 -10.15
CA ALA A 347 2.68 -21.49 -11.25
C ALA A 347 1.77 -21.51 -12.49
N ALA A 348 1.25 -22.69 -12.87
CA ALA A 348 0.32 -22.80 -13.99
C ALA A 348 -1.00 -22.05 -13.72
N ASP A 349 -1.53 -22.16 -12.50
CA ASP A 349 -2.73 -21.45 -12.08
C ASP A 349 -2.53 -19.94 -12.04
N PHE A 350 -1.34 -19.49 -11.61
CA PHE A 350 -0.99 -18.08 -11.63
C PHE A 350 -0.88 -17.51 -13.04
N VAL A 351 -0.40 -18.30 -14.01
CA VAL A 351 -0.44 -17.92 -15.42
C VAL A 351 -1.88 -17.73 -15.88
N ASP A 352 -2.80 -18.64 -15.54
CA ASP A 352 -4.21 -18.52 -15.88
C ASP A 352 -4.86 -17.30 -15.22
N PHE A 353 -4.58 -17.06 -13.94
CA PHE A 353 -4.96 -15.85 -13.21
C PHE A 353 -4.47 -14.57 -13.92
N SER A 354 -3.20 -14.52 -14.29
CA SER A 354 -2.57 -13.35 -14.92
C SER A 354 -3.10 -13.04 -16.32
N ARG A 355 -3.68 -14.04 -17.00
CA ARG A 355 -4.31 -13.90 -18.32
C ARG A 355 -5.76 -13.44 -18.24
N ASN A 356 -6.36 -13.43 -17.04
CA ASN A 356 -7.71 -12.93 -16.89
C ASN A 356 -7.78 -11.43 -17.27
N PRO A 357 -8.73 -11.01 -18.12
CA PRO A 357 -8.79 -9.61 -18.59
C PRO A 357 -8.96 -8.57 -17.47
N GLY A 358 -9.45 -8.98 -16.30
CA GLY A 358 -9.59 -8.11 -15.12
C GLY A 358 -8.33 -8.01 -14.26
N ILE A 359 -7.24 -8.71 -14.60
CA ILE A 359 -5.98 -8.68 -13.85
C ILE A 359 -4.92 -7.96 -14.70
N PHE A 360 -4.31 -6.94 -14.11
CA PHE A 360 -3.39 -6.06 -14.81
C PHE A 360 -1.96 -6.24 -14.30
N LEU A 361 -1.07 -6.62 -15.21
CA LEU A 361 0.39 -6.60 -15.03
C LEU A 361 1.00 -5.36 -15.71
N GLU A 362 2.32 -5.20 -15.64
CA GLU A 362 3.03 -3.98 -16.06
C GLU A 362 2.72 -3.53 -17.51
N LYS A 363 2.47 -4.45 -18.45
CA LYS A 363 2.11 -4.05 -19.83
C LYS A 363 0.83 -3.21 -19.87
N LYS A 364 -0.14 -3.49 -19.00
CA LYS A 364 -1.40 -2.75 -18.94
C LYS A 364 -1.19 -1.36 -18.38
N THR A 365 -0.43 -1.21 -17.30
CA THR A 365 -0.15 0.11 -16.70
C THR A 365 0.65 0.99 -17.66
N ARG A 366 1.61 0.41 -18.39
CA ARG A 366 2.34 1.08 -19.47
C ARG A 366 1.40 1.60 -20.57
N THR A 367 0.50 0.75 -21.03
CA THR A 367 -0.46 1.10 -22.11
C THR A 367 -1.41 2.21 -21.68
N GLU A 368 -1.86 2.18 -20.42
CA GLU A 368 -2.77 3.20 -19.86
C GLU A 368 -2.04 4.48 -19.43
N SER A 369 -0.70 4.52 -19.53
CA SER A 369 0.13 5.71 -19.30
C SER A 369 -0.18 6.41 -17.96
N LEU A 370 -0.07 5.67 -16.85
CA LEU A 370 -0.50 6.11 -15.50
C LEU A 370 -0.05 7.52 -15.09
N TYR A 371 1.10 7.98 -15.57
CA TYR A 371 1.68 9.27 -15.20
C TYR A 371 1.31 10.43 -16.12
N LYS A 372 0.46 10.19 -17.14
CA LYS A 372 -0.03 11.19 -18.10
C LYS A 372 -1.51 11.51 -17.84
N LYS A 373 -1.94 12.69 -18.30
CA LYS A 373 -3.31 13.20 -18.13
C LYS A 373 -4.34 12.40 -18.93
#